data_AF-A0A4Q3UYL5-F1
#
_entry.id   AF-A0A4Q3UYL5-F1
#
_cell.length_a   1.000
_cell.length_b   1.000
_cell.length_c   1.000
_cell.angle_alpha   90.00
_cell.angle_beta   90.00
_cell.angle_gamma   90.00
#
_symmetry.space_group_name_H-M   'P 1'
#
loop_
_entity.id
_entity.type
_entity.pdbx_description
1 polymer ?
#
loop_
_entity_poly.entity_id
_entity_poly.type
_entity_poly.pdbx_seq_one_letter_code
_entity_poly.pdbx_strand_id
1 'polypeptide(L)'
;MVLIEVNSNGEYMDAAWYHRLGIQALAEARWRYDVLLAREAARASLIRSRRNVLDAIAAGRELREIAELYRDAVRCLVEAFLTDRTNYANCFTWAHRAGEELEQRFSCDWSYDETTQDYYLSCPIDALHQMWATSVGWVTSKRCSVCHAPPLSCAHIPGREYGDVTCHLEYEQFESFDHVAMTANPQFSYTWHRRRTESAAALLEEGA
;
A
#
# COMPACT_ATOMS: atom_id res chain seq x y z
N MET A 1 -39.96 -30.97 -19.22
CA MET A 1 -39.93 -29.53 -19.56
C MET A 1 -38.74 -28.94 -18.83
N VAL A 2 -37.67 -28.60 -19.53
CA VAL A 2 -36.47 -27.98 -18.95
C VAL A 2 -36.62 -26.47 -19.17
N LEU A 3 -36.75 -25.72 -18.08
CA LEU A 3 -36.73 -24.26 -18.13
C LEU A 3 -35.30 -23.84 -18.41
N ILE A 4 -35.11 -23.12 -19.51
CA ILE A 4 -33.82 -22.57 -19.87
C ILE A 4 -33.89 -21.06 -19.67
N GLU A 5 -33.11 -20.56 -18.72
CA GLU A 5 -33.01 -19.13 -18.44
C GLU A 5 -31.87 -18.54 -19.28
N VAL A 6 -32.16 -17.39 -19.86
CA VAL A 6 -31.28 -16.67 -20.77
C VAL A 6 -31.12 -15.25 -20.22
N ASN A 7 -29.89 -14.76 -20.09
CA ASN A 7 -29.65 -13.42 -19.55
C ASN A 7 -30.05 -12.32 -20.56
N SER A 8 -29.94 -11.05 -20.16
CA SER A 8 -30.26 -9.88 -21.01
C SER A 8 -29.44 -9.79 -22.30
N ASN A 9 -28.33 -10.54 -22.40
CA ASN A 9 -27.46 -10.58 -23.58
C ASN A 9 -27.75 -11.78 -24.48
N GLY A 10 -28.76 -12.60 -24.16
CA GLY A 10 -29.08 -13.81 -24.92
C GLY A 10 -28.17 -15.01 -24.62
N GLU A 11 -27.38 -14.97 -23.54
CA GLU A 11 -26.50 -16.08 -23.14
C GLU A 11 -27.22 -17.05 -22.21
N TYR A 12 -26.99 -18.35 -22.43
CA TYR A 12 -27.53 -19.44 -21.63
C TYR A 12 -26.90 -19.45 -20.23
N MET A 13 -27.74 -19.37 -19.19
CA MET A 13 -27.31 -19.39 -17.80
C MET A 13 -27.27 -20.84 -17.31
N ASP A 14 -26.08 -21.44 -17.33
CA ASP A 14 -25.88 -22.78 -16.80
C ASP A 14 -25.58 -22.78 -15.29
N ALA A 15 -25.51 -23.96 -14.68
CA ALA A 15 -25.17 -24.11 -13.27
C ALA A 15 -23.80 -23.49 -12.92
N ALA A 16 -22.86 -23.43 -13.87
CA ALA A 16 -21.55 -22.82 -13.66
C ALA A 16 -21.64 -21.28 -13.62
N TRP A 17 -22.58 -20.67 -14.34
CA TRP A 17 -22.87 -19.24 -14.28
C TRP A 17 -23.40 -18.84 -12.89
N TYR A 18 -24.40 -19.55 -12.36
CA TYR A 18 -24.94 -19.31 -11.03
C TYR A 18 -23.90 -19.53 -9.92
N HIS A 19 -23.04 -20.55 -10.07
CA HIS A 19 -21.94 -20.80 -9.14
C HIS A 19 -20.91 -19.67 -9.15
N ARG A 20 -20.56 -19.10 -10.32
CA ARG A 20 -19.65 -17.95 -10.43
C ARG A 20 -20.23 -16.69 -9.78
N LEU A 21 -21.52 -16.40 -10.01
CA LEU A 21 -22.21 -15.30 -9.32
C LEU A 21 -22.21 -15.49 -7.81
N GLY A 22 -22.51 -16.70 -7.32
CA GLY A 22 -22.49 -17.02 -5.90
C GLY A 22 -21.11 -16.77 -5.27
N ILE A 23 -20.04 -17.17 -5.95
CA ILE A 23 -18.65 -16.92 -5.49
C ILE A 23 -18.34 -15.42 -5.45
N GLN A 24 -18.73 -14.66 -6.49
CA GLN A 24 -18.49 -13.21 -6.53
C GLN A 24 -19.25 -12.49 -5.42
N ALA A 25 -20.53 -12.79 -5.23
CA ALA A 25 -21.36 -12.21 -4.17
C ALA A 25 -20.81 -12.53 -2.77
N LEU A 26 -20.32 -13.75 -2.54
CA LEU A 26 -19.69 -14.14 -1.27
C LEU A 26 -18.34 -13.42 -1.05
N ALA A 27 -17.53 -13.26 -2.10
CA ALA A 27 -16.28 -12.52 -2.02
C ALA A 27 -16.52 -11.03 -1.70
N GLU A 28 -17.54 -10.43 -2.32
CA GLU A 28 -17.93 -9.05 -2.05
C GLU A 28 -18.50 -8.88 -0.63
N ALA A 29 -19.38 -9.77 -0.18
CA ALA A 29 -19.93 -9.76 1.17
C ALA A 29 -18.82 -9.91 2.23
N ARG A 30 -17.86 -10.81 2.00
CA ARG A 30 -16.69 -10.98 2.86
C ARG A 30 -15.83 -9.73 2.89
N TRP A 31 -15.54 -9.13 1.73
CA TRP A 31 -14.78 -7.88 1.67
C TRP A 31 -15.48 -6.75 2.44
N ARG A 32 -16.80 -6.58 2.26
CA ARG A 32 -17.60 -5.59 3.02
C ARG A 32 -17.53 -5.84 4.53
N TYR A 33 -17.58 -7.10 4.95
CA TYR A 33 -17.45 -7.49 6.36
C TYR A 33 -16.05 -7.18 6.91
N ASP A 34 -14.99 -7.54 6.17
CA ASP A 34 -13.59 -7.26 6.55
C ASP A 34 -13.34 -5.75 6.66
N VAL A 35 -13.91 -4.95 5.74
CA VAL A 35 -13.88 -3.48 5.79
C VAL A 35 -14.61 -2.96 7.05
N LEU A 36 -15.80 -3.45 7.37
CA LEU A 36 -16.53 -3.04 8.58
C LEU A 36 -15.76 -3.40 9.86
N LEU A 37 -15.13 -4.57 9.93
CA LEU A 37 -14.26 -4.93 11.06
C LEU A 37 -13.06 -3.99 11.17
N ALA A 38 -12.42 -3.65 10.05
CA ALA A 38 -11.33 -2.67 10.02
C ALA A 38 -11.81 -1.29 10.52
N ARG A 39 -13.05 -0.88 10.21
CA ARG A 39 -13.65 0.38 10.72
C ARG A 39 -13.72 0.41 12.22
N GLU A 40 -14.28 -0.64 12.80
CA GLU A 40 -14.50 -0.74 14.24
C GLU A 40 -13.15 -0.84 14.97
N ALA A 41 -12.21 -1.60 14.41
CA ALA A 41 -10.85 -1.69 14.91
C ALA A 41 -10.12 -0.34 14.88
N ALA A 42 -10.18 0.39 13.76
CA ALA A 42 -9.57 1.71 13.63
C ALA A 42 -10.18 2.73 14.60
N ARG A 43 -11.52 2.75 14.73
CA ARG A 43 -12.23 3.62 15.69
C ARG A 43 -11.88 3.26 17.13
N ALA A 44 -11.85 1.98 17.47
CA ALA A 44 -11.48 1.51 18.80
C ALA A 44 -10.01 1.81 19.11
N SER A 45 -9.12 1.68 18.11
CA SER A 45 -7.71 2.05 18.21
C SER A 45 -7.58 3.55 18.48
N LEU A 46 -8.28 4.41 17.72
CA LEU A 46 -8.27 5.85 17.95
C LEU A 46 -8.73 6.25 19.35
N ILE A 47 -9.89 5.72 19.79
CA ILE A 47 -10.43 6.00 21.13
C ILE A 47 -9.43 5.56 22.21
N ARG A 48 -8.79 4.40 22.00
CA ARG A 48 -7.79 3.85 22.91
C ARG A 48 -6.52 4.69 22.92
N SER A 49 -5.96 5.04 21.76
CA SER A 49 -4.75 5.86 21.67
C SER A 49 -4.97 7.25 22.26
N ARG A 50 -6.12 7.89 22.01
CA ARG A 50 -6.47 9.17 22.64
C ARG A 50 -6.55 9.04 24.16
N ARG A 51 -7.20 7.98 24.67
CA ARG A 51 -7.26 7.71 26.11
C ARG A 51 -5.86 7.50 26.68
N ASN A 52 -5.05 6.66 26.04
CA ASN A 52 -3.68 6.37 26.46
C ASN A 52 -2.82 7.63 26.52
N VAL A 53 -2.94 8.54 25.54
CA VAL A 53 -2.25 9.84 25.55
C VAL A 53 -2.69 10.67 26.75
N LEU A 54 -4.00 10.80 27.00
CA LEU A 54 -4.51 11.59 28.11
C LEU A 54 -4.10 10.99 29.47
N ASP A 55 -4.17 9.67 29.60
CA ASP A 55 -3.77 8.94 30.80
C ASP A 55 -2.25 9.06 31.02
N ALA A 56 -1.44 9.00 29.96
CA ALA A 56 0.00 9.20 30.02
C ALA A 56 0.37 10.62 30.46
N ILE A 57 -0.32 11.64 29.94
CA ILE A 57 -0.17 13.04 30.37
C ILE A 57 -0.55 13.18 31.85
N ALA A 58 -1.70 12.64 32.26
CA ALA A 58 -2.17 12.72 33.64
C ALA A 58 -1.24 12.00 34.62
N ALA A 59 -0.62 10.89 34.19
CA ALA A 59 0.36 10.14 34.95
C ALA A 59 1.77 10.78 34.94
N GLY A 60 1.97 11.88 34.20
CA GLY A 60 3.27 12.53 34.07
C GLY A 60 4.32 11.66 33.38
N ARG A 61 3.92 10.85 32.40
CA ARG A 61 4.86 10.03 31.61
C ARG A 61 5.77 10.92 30.77
N GLU A 62 6.90 10.34 30.38
CA GLU A 62 7.90 10.98 29.54
C GLU A 62 7.30 11.44 28.20
N LEU A 63 7.72 12.62 27.72
CA LEU A 63 7.21 13.21 26.48
C LEU A 63 7.41 12.30 25.27
N ARG A 64 8.51 11.53 25.25
CA ARG A 64 8.81 10.56 24.19
C ARG A 64 7.73 9.49 24.07
N GLU A 65 7.28 8.95 25.19
CA GLU A 65 6.25 7.91 25.21
C GLU A 65 4.90 8.45 24.73
N ILE A 66 4.56 9.68 25.11
CA ILE A 66 3.36 10.36 24.63
C ILE A 66 3.44 10.58 23.11
N ALA A 67 4.61 10.98 22.59
CA ALA A 67 4.83 11.15 21.15
C ALA A 67 4.65 9.85 20.36
N GLU A 68 5.14 8.72 20.88
CA GLU A 68 4.96 7.40 20.26
C GLU A 68 3.47 7.01 20.18
N LEU A 69 2.69 7.29 21.23
CA LEU A 69 1.24 7.06 21.22
C LEU A 69 0.51 7.91 20.15
N TYR A 70 0.93 9.17 19.95
CA TYR A 70 0.40 10.00 18.88
C TYR A 70 0.77 9.44 17.49
N ARG A 71 2.02 9.02 17.29
CA ARG A 71 2.49 8.43 16.02
C ARG A 71 1.71 7.16 15.67
N ASP A 72 1.43 6.31 16.65
CA ASP A 72 0.62 5.11 16.45
C ASP A 72 -0.84 5.45 16.13
N ALA A 73 -1.43 6.44 16.80
CA ALA A 73 -2.78 6.91 16.48
C ALA A 73 -2.89 7.40 15.03
N VAL A 74 -1.91 8.21 14.62
CA VAL A 74 -1.78 8.71 13.25
C VAL A 74 -1.66 7.55 12.25
N ARG A 75 -0.79 6.57 12.52
CA ARG A 75 -0.60 5.39 11.66
C ARG A 75 -1.91 4.64 11.43
N CYS A 76 -2.66 4.34 12.50
CA CYS A 76 -3.96 3.66 12.38
C CYS A 76 -4.98 4.46 11.55
N LEU A 77 -5.00 5.78 11.70
CA LEU A 77 -5.92 6.65 10.93
C LEU A 77 -5.56 6.68 9.44
N VAL A 78 -4.27 6.76 9.14
CA VAL A 78 -3.73 6.73 7.77
C VAL A 78 -4.05 5.38 7.12
N GLU A 79 -3.75 4.26 7.78
CA GLU A 79 -4.04 2.92 7.28
C GLU A 79 -5.54 2.70 7.02
N ALA A 80 -6.40 3.15 7.94
CA ALA A 80 -7.84 3.09 7.74
C ALA A 80 -8.27 3.89 6.50
N PHE A 81 -7.82 5.14 6.38
CA PHE A 81 -8.12 5.97 5.20
C PHE A 81 -7.64 5.35 3.89
N LEU A 82 -6.42 4.81 3.87
CA LEU A 82 -5.87 4.18 2.67
C LEU A 82 -6.59 2.88 2.29
N THR A 83 -7.18 2.17 3.27
CA THR A 83 -7.95 0.95 3.03
C THR A 83 -9.27 1.23 2.28
N ASP A 84 -9.98 2.30 2.63
CA ASP A 84 -11.22 2.71 1.97
C ASP A 84 -11.43 4.23 2.09
N ARG A 85 -10.91 4.97 1.12
CA ARG A 85 -10.92 6.44 1.13
C ARG A 85 -12.33 7.03 1.15
N THR A 86 -13.29 6.36 0.54
CA THR A 86 -14.68 6.83 0.43
C THR A 86 -15.36 6.75 1.79
N ASN A 87 -15.30 5.59 2.45
CA ASN A 87 -15.97 5.40 3.73
C ASN A 87 -15.19 5.96 4.93
N TYR A 88 -13.89 6.22 4.76
CA TYR A 88 -13.01 6.75 5.82
C TYR A 88 -12.50 8.17 5.57
N ALA A 89 -13.19 8.99 4.77
CA ALA A 89 -12.81 10.39 4.57
C ALA A 89 -12.61 11.16 5.90
N ASN A 90 -13.39 10.85 6.95
CA ASN A 90 -13.21 11.46 8.27
C ASN A 90 -11.87 11.06 8.94
N CYS A 91 -11.35 9.86 8.66
CA CYS A 91 -10.05 9.43 9.19
C CYS A 91 -8.92 10.28 8.62
N PHE A 92 -9.01 10.75 7.37
CA PHE A 92 -8.07 11.70 6.81
C PHE A 92 -8.04 13.01 7.61
N THR A 93 -9.20 13.59 7.90
CA THR A 93 -9.30 14.81 8.71
C THR A 93 -8.76 14.61 10.12
N TRP A 94 -9.05 13.47 10.75
CA TRP A 94 -8.53 13.15 12.08
C TRP A 94 -7.03 12.90 12.07
N ALA A 95 -6.50 12.25 11.04
CA ALA A 95 -5.07 12.03 10.88
C ALA A 95 -4.35 13.38 10.83
N HIS A 96 -4.84 14.33 10.03
CA HIS A 96 -4.28 15.66 9.92
C HIS A 96 -4.25 16.39 11.27
N ARG A 97 -5.36 16.38 12.02
CA ARG A 97 -5.41 17.03 13.34
C ARG A 97 -4.45 16.38 14.33
N ALA A 98 -4.40 15.05 14.37
CA ALA A 98 -3.48 14.33 15.25
C ALA A 98 -2.01 14.55 14.85
N GLY A 99 -1.72 14.65 13.55
CA GLY A 99 -0.40 14.99 13.03
C GLY A 99 0.03 16.42 13.32
N GLU A 100 -0.88 17.38 13.20
CA GLU A 100 -0.64 18.77 13.59
C GLU A 100 -0.33 18.87 15.08
N GLU A 101 -1.10 18.19 15.95
CA GLU A 101 -0.80 18.13 17.38
C GLU A 101 0.55 17.46 17.68
N LEU A 102 0.90 16.40 16.94
CA LEU A 102 2.19 15.72 17.07
C LEU A 102 3.35 16.66 16.69
N GLU A 103 3.24 17.36 15.56
CA GLU A 103 4.27 18.27 15.04
C GLU A 103 4.50 19.45 16.00
N GLN A 104 3.41 20.11 16.43
CA GLN A 104 3.49 21.28 17.32
C GLN A 104 4.13 20.97 18.68
N ARG A 105 3.99 19.73 19.16
CA ARG A 105 4.40 19.35 20.53
C ARG A 105 5.71 18.58 20.58
N PHE A 106 6.00 17.77 19.57
CA PHE A 106 7.10 16.80 19.61
C PHE A 106 8.04 16.88 18.43
N SER A 107 7.72 17.70 17.42
CA SER A 107 8.42 17.78 16.14
C SER A 107 8.44 16.44 15.37
N CYS A 108 8.66 16.53 14.06
CA CYS A 108 8.82 15.37 13.19
C CYS A 108 10.30 15.24 12.81
N ASP A 109 11.06 14.54 13.64
CA ASP A 109 12.49 14.36 13.40
C ASP A 109 12.75 13.34 12.28
N TRP A 110 13.77 13.63 11.48
CA TRP A 110 14.36 12.65 10.57
C TRP A 110 15.18 11.65 11.37
N SER A 111 14.98 10.36 11.09
CA SER A 111 15.79 9.28 11.65
C SER A 111 16.89 8.91 10.67
N TYR A 112 18.05 8.49 11.18
CA TYR A 112 19.15 7.97 10.37
C TYR A 112 19.19 6.45 10.46
N ASP A 113 19.21 5.75 9.32
CA ASP A 113 19.37 4.29 9.26
C ASP A 113 20.84 3.97 8.97
N GLU A 114 21.53 3.40 9.95
CA GLU A 114 22.94 3.02 9.82
C GLU A 114 23.18 1.90 8.79
N THR A 115 22.16 1.07 8.51
CA THR A 115 22.28 -0.05 7.56
C THR A 115 22.28 0.44 6.13
N THR A 116 21.40 1.38 5.81
CA THR A 116 21.27 1.97 4.47
C THR A 116 22.13 3.22 4.30
N GLN A 117 22.63 3.80 5.40
CA GLN A 117 23.36 5.06 5.45
C GLN A 117 22.52 6.28 5.00
N ASP A 118 21.19 6.21 5.17
CA ASP A 118 20.25 7.23 4.69
C ASP A 118 19.41 7.85 5.83
N TYR A 119 18.95 9.09 5.62
CA TYR A 119 17.94 9.72 6.47
C TYR A 119 16.53 9.40 5.97
N TYR A 120 15.62 9.05 6.88
CA TYR A 120 14.22 8.80 6.57
C TYR A 120 13.27 9.55 7.51
N LEU A 121 12.15 9.99 6.95
CA LEU A 121 11.06 10.59 7.71
C LEU A 121 9.98 9.53 7.94
N SER A 122 9.82 9.09 9.20
CA SER A 122 8.82 8.07 9.55
C SER A 122 7.44 8.67 9.85
N CYS A 123 7.18 9.93 9.48
CA CYS A 123 5.92 10.61 9.77
C CYS A 123 4.81 10.00 8.91
N PRO A 124 3.81 9.30 9.49
CA PRO A 124 2.80 8.63 8.68
C PRO A 124 1.82 9.62 8.00
N ILE A 125 1.80 10.90 8.41
CA ILE A 125 1.06 11.95 7.71
C ILE A 125 1.74 12.36 6.40
N ASP A 126 3.07 12.36 6.34
CA ASP A 126 3.77 12.72 5.11
C ASP A 126 3.33 11.81 3.95
N ALA A 127 3.09 10.52 4.23
CA ALA A 127 2.53 9.57 3.28
C ALA A 127 1.14 9.98 2.73
N LEU A 128 0.32 10.71 3.49
CA LEU A 128 -0.96 11.25 3.00
C LEU A 128 -0.78 12.48 2.11
N HIS A 129 0.32 13.22 2.29
CA HIS A 129 0.64 14.42 1.52
C HIS A 129 1.41 14.12 0.24
N GLN A 130 2.06 12.96 0.16
CA GLN A 130 2.64 12.43 -1.06
C GLN A 130 1.54 11.97 -2.01
N MET A 131 0.85 12.93 -2.65
CA MET A 131 -0.16 12.67 -3.67
C MET A 131 0.44 12.25 -5.01
N TRP A 132 1.72 11.97 -5.09
CA TRP A 132 2.36 11.57 -6.33
C TRP A 132 3.34 10.44 -6.07
N ALA A 133 3.31 9.44 -6.94
CA ALA A 133 4.30 8.38 -6.99
C ALA A 133 5.00 8.45 -8.34
N THR A 134 6.31 8.29 -8.35
CA THR A 134 7.08 8.14 -9.59
C THR A 134 7.59 6.70 -9.69
N SER A 135 7.44 6.12 -10.87
CA SER A 135 8.10 4.89 -11.28
C SER A 135 9.00 5.22 -12.45
N VAL A 136 10.25 4.82 -12.36
CA VAL A 136 11.27 5.19 -13.33
C VAL A 136 11.82 3.94 -13.98
N GLY A 137 11.55 3.77 -15.27
CA GLY A 137 11.99 2.63 -16.08
C GLY A 137 13.36 2.90 -16.68
N TRP A 138 14.39 2.17 -16.24
CA TRP A 138 15.77 2.32 -16.68
C TRP A 138 16.26 1.02 -17.32
N VAL A 139 17.09 1.13 -18.36
CA VAL A 139 17.74 -0.02 -18.97
C VAL A 139 19.20 -0.05 -18.52
N THR A 140 19.60 -1.16 -17.92
CA THR A 140 20.98 -1.40 -17.48
C THR A 140 21.48 -2.70 -18.06
N SER A 141 22.72 -2.70 -18.54
CA SER A 141 23.42 -3.94 -18.85
C SER A 141 24.09 -4.48 -17.60
N LYS A 142 24.10 -5.80 -17.47
CA LYS A 142 24.76 -6.51 -16.39
C LYS A 142 25.67 -7.58 -16.97
N ARG A 143 26.66 -8.00 -16.18
CA ARG A 143 27.52 -9.15 -16.49
C ARG A 143 27.77 -9.99 -15.25
N CYS A 144 28.11 -11.26 -15.45
CA CYS A 144 28.50 -12.16 -14.38
C CYS A 144 29.89 -11.81 -13.83
N SER A 145 30.07 -11.74 -12.51
CA SER A 145 31.39 -11.50 -11.91
C SER A 145 32.41 -12.62 -12.14
N VAL A 146 31.95 -13.85 -12.43
CA VAL A 146 32.83 -15.03 -12.60
C VAL A 146 33.35 -15.19 -14.02
N CYS A 147 32.49 -14.99 -15.03
CA CYS A 147 32.88 -15.20 -16.44
C CYS A 147 32.66 -13.99 -17.34
N HIS A 148 32.16 -12.88 -16.80
CA HIS A 148 31.88 -11.63 -17.52
C HIS A 148 30.88 -11.75 -18.68
N ALA A 149 30.22 -12.91 -18.83
CA ALA A 149 29.17 -13.09 -19.82
C ALA A 149 27.86 -12.39 -19.39
N PRO A 150 26.99 -12.03 -20.35
CA PRO A 150 25.65 -11.54 -20.06
C PRO A 150 24.83 -12.54 -19.21
N PRO A 151 23.92 -12.08 -18.33
CA PRO A 151 23.18 -12.94 -17.42
C PRO A 151 22.43 -14.09 -18.10
N LEU A 152 21.85 -13.84 -19.28
CA LEU A 152 21.10 -14.84 -20.05
C LEU A 152 22.00 -15.83 -20.83
N SER A 153 23.29 -15.53 -20.94
CA SER A 153 24.27 -16.36 -21.65
C SER A 153 25.24 -17.08 -20.71
N CYS A 154 25.06 -16.91 -19.39
CA CYS A 154 25.93 -17.46 -18.36
C CYS A 154 25.26 -18.65 -17.64
N ALA A 155 26.05 -19.66 -17.27
CA ALA A 155 25.57 -20.80 -16.46
C ALA A 155 25.73 -20.60 -14.94
N HIS A 156 26.37 -19.50 -14.51
CA HIS A 156 26.60 -19.22 -13.09
C HIS A 156 25.34 -18.63 -12.44
N ILE A 157 25.00 -19.16 -11.26
CA ILE A 157 23.83 -18.77 -10.48
C ILE A 157 24.27 -17.69 -9.48
N PRO A 158 23.70 -16.48 -9.50
CA PRO A 158 24.00 -15.44 -8.51
C PRO A 158 23.83 -15.96 -7.07
N GLY A 159 24.80 -15.66 -6.21
CA GLY A 159 24.89 -16.11 -4.83
C GLY A 159 25.60 -17.45 -4.63
N ARG A 160 25.95 -18.20 -5.69
CA ARG A 160 26.74 -19.43 -5.56
C ARG A 160 28.24 -19.17 -5.68
N GLU A 161 29.02 -19.98 -4.97
CA GLU A 161 30.48 -20.00 -5.05
C GLU A 161 30.97 -20.85 -6.23
N TYR A 162 31.98 -20.34 -6.92
CA TYR A 162 32.67 -21.00 -8.02
C TYR A 162 34.17 -20.86 -7.80
N GLY A 163 34.74 -21.79 -7.05
CA GLY A 163 36.10 -21.66 -6.52
C GLY A 163 36.12 -20.74 -5.31
N ASP A 164 36.92 -19.68 -5.36
CA ASP A 164 37.06 -18.65 -4.34
C ASP A 164 36.22 -17.38 -4.63
N VAL A 165 35.39 -17.41 -5.69
CA VAL A 165 34.57 -16.27 -6.12
C VAL A 165 33.08 -16.60 -5.96
N THR A 166 32.35 -15.74 -5.25
CA THR A 166 30.88 -15.76 -5.20
C THR A 166 30.31 -15.02 -6.41
N CYS A 167 29.54 -15.72 -7.24
CA CYS A 167 28.90 -15.14 -8.41
C CYS A 167 27.90 -14.06 -7.99
N HIS A 168 28.02 -12.87 -8.57
CA HIS A 168 27.05 -11.80 -8.49
C HIS A 168 26.95 -11.10 -9.86
N LEU A 169 25.91 -10.28 -10.03
CA LEU A 169 25.72 -9.52 -11.25
C LEU A 169 26.33 -8.13 -11.06
N GLU A 170 27.32 -7.80 -11.87
CA GLU A 170 27.92 -6.48 -11.94
C GLU A 170 27.13 -5.62 -12.91
N TYR A 171 26.83 -4.38 -12.53
CA TYR A 171 26.29 -3.38 -13.46
C TYR A 171 27.44 -2.88 -14.34
N GLU A 172 27.31 -3.02 -15.66
CA GLU A 172 28.36 -2.62 -16.60
C GLU A 172 28.12 -1.20 -17.11
N GLN A 173 26.90 -0.93 -17.58
CA GLN A 173 26.55 0.37 -18.13
C GLN A 173 25.07 0.71 -17.88
N PHE A 174 24.83 1.99 -17.64
CA PHE A 174 23.50 2.59 -17.81
C PHE A 174 23.30 2.86 -19.31
N GLU A 175 22.39 2.12 -19.96
CA GLU A 175 22.20 2.22 -21.40
C GLU A 175 21.33 3.43 -21.74
N SER A 176 20.16 3.50 -21.10
CA SER A 176 19.19 4.55 -21.39
C SER A 176 18.13 4.70 -20.30
N PHE A 177 17.49 5.86 -20.38
CA PHE A 177 16.25 6.16 -19.71
C PHE A 177 15.09 5.73 -20.63
N ASP A 178 14.20 4.85 -20.16
CA ASP A 178 13.05 4.40 -20.96
C ASP A 178 11.85 5.33 -20.72
N HIS A 179 11.32 5.38 -19.49
CA HIS A 179 10.16 6.21 -19.15
C HIS A 179 10.12 6.65 -17.68
N VAL A 180 9.50 7.81 -17.41
CA VAL A 180 8.98 8.18 -16.08
C VAL A 180 7.48 7.99 -16.15
N ALA A 181 6.93 7.14 -15.29
CA ALA A 181 5.50 7.16 -14.99
C ALA A 181 5.31 7.95 -13.69
N MET A 182 4.55 9.05 -13.75
CA MET A 182 4.12 9.76 -12.56
C MET A 182 2.62 9.53 -12.38
N THR A 183 2.23 8.97 -11.24
CA THR A 183 0.83 8.88 -10.87
C THR A 183 0.53 9.95 -9.85
N ALA A 184 -0.36 10.88 -10.18
CA ALA A 184 -0.95 11.80 -9.22
C ALA A 184 -2.22 11.17 -8.64
N ASN A 185 -2.43 11.35 -7.34
CA ASN A 185 -3.43 10.66 -6.54
C ASN A 185 -3.41 9.13 -6.77
N PRO A 186 -2.24 8.45 -6.65
CA PRO A 186 -2.22 7.01 -6.76
C PRO A 186 -3.19 6.47 -5.72
N GLN A 187 -4.09 5.59 -6.14
CA GLN A 187 -4.74 4.71 -5.19
C GLN A 187 -3.61 3.88 -4.59
N PHE A 188 -3.06 4.32 -3.46
CA PHE A 188 -2.16 3.53 -2.62
C PHE A 188 -3.00 2.43 -1.95
N SER A 189 -3.69 1.63 -2.74
CA SER A 189 -3.91 0.25 -2.36
C SER A 189 -2.58 -0.43 -2.61
N TYR A 190 -2.05 -1.10 -1.61
CA TYR A 190 -0.94 -2.02 -1.77
C TYR A 190 -1.13 -2.82 -3.06
N THR A 191 -0.10 -2.80 -3.90
CA THR A 191 -0.04 -3.38 -5.24
C THR A 191 -0.53 -4.83 -5.24
N TRP A 192 -1.77 -5.05 -5.66
CA TRP A 192 -2.20 -6.24 -6.37
C TRP A 192 -2.86 -5.83 -7.67
N HIS A 193 -2.30 -6.29 -8.79
CA HIS A 193 -2.84 -6.07 -10.12
C HIS A 193 -4.29 -6.59 -10.20
N ARG A 194 -5.28 -5.70 -10.24
CA ARG A 194 -6.62 -6.04 -10.72
C ARG A 194 -6.67 -5.78 -12.23
N ARG A 195 -7.20 -6.75 -12.98
CA ARG A 195 -7.37 -6.64 -14.44
C ARG A 195 -8.26 -5.44 -14.78
N ARG A 196 -7.71 -4.56 -15.62
CA ARG A 196 -8.41 -3.53 -16.40
C ARG A 196 -9.54 -4.19 -17.18
N THR A 197 -10.80 -3.80 -16.95
CA THR A 197 -11.84 -3.64 -17.99
C THR A 197 -13.15 -3.13 -17.39
N GLU A 198 -13.20 -1.95 -16.76
CA GLU A 198 -14.46 -1.17 -16.69
C GLU A 198 -14.11 0.32 -16.83
N SER A 199 -14.89 1.06 -17.63
CA SER A 199 -14.64 2.47 -17.91
C SER A 199 -15.21 3.34 -16.78
N ALA A 200 -14.54 4.46 -16.52
CA ALA A 200 -14.95 5.43 -15.49
C ALA A 200 -16.38 5.96 -15.65
N ALA A 201 -16.99 5.80 -16.82
CA ALA A 201 -18.38 6.17 -17.08
C ALA A 201 -19.38 5.28 -16.33
N ALA A 202 -19.08 3.99 -16.13
CA ALA A 202 -19.99 3.06 -15.43
C ALA A 202 -20.11 3.38 -13.93
N LEU A 203 -19.06 3.96 -13.33
CA LEU A 203 -19.04 4.29 -11.90
C LEU A 203 -19.80 5.58 -11.55
N LEU A 204 -20.13 6.41 -12.54
CA LEU A 204 -20.86 7.67 -12.31
C LEU A 204 -22.38 7.49 -12.37
N GLU A 205 -22.88 6.41 -12.98
CA GLU A 205 -24.33 6.16 -13.10
C GLU A 205 -24.95 5.47 -11.87
N GLU A 206 -24.16 4.84 -11.01
CA GLU A 206 -24.66 4.20 -9.77
C GLU A 206 -24.71 5.16 -8.56
N GLY A 207 -24.33 6.42 -8.74
CA GLY A 207 -24.26 7.43 -7.67
C GLY A 207 -25.29 8.56 -7.75
N ALA A 208 -26.32 8.44 -8.60
CA ALA A 208 -27.41 9.43 -8.74
C ALA A 208 -28.71 8.96 -8.08
#